data_AF-A0A7Y4X9R9-F1
#
_entry.id   AF-A0A7Y4X9R9-F1
#
_cell.length_a   1.000
_cell.length_b   1.000
_cell.length_c   1.000
_cell.angle_alpha   90.00
_cell.angle_beta   90.00
_cell.angle_gamma   90.00
#
_symmetry.space_group_name_H-M   'P 1'
#
loop_
_entity.id
_entity.type
_entity.pdbx_description
1 polymer ?
#
loop_
_entity_poly.entity_id
_entity_poly.type
_entity_poly.pdbx_seq_one_letter_code
_entity_poly.pdbx_strand_id
1 'polypeptide(L)'
;FFFATQGYKFMVYGDPKWDYQTFNLEKDGPMADEKLAPHLNATNPDLKAFHARGGKLILYHGWNDAALAPQNTINYFQAVEAKLGQRKAKGFTRLYMAPGLQHCTGGPGPNWFGQVVTPEQADAQHDLTTALERWVETGVAPAEIIATKRQTNDAKSLVVRTRPLCPYPQVARYKGKGSTDEAANFACVNPKGK
;
A
#
# COMPACT_ATOMS: atom_id res chain seq x y z
N PHE A 1 19.05 -8.02 -8.90
CA PHE A 1 17.97 -8.39 -9.85
C PHE A 1 17.59 -9.88 -9.82
N PHE A 2 17.73 -10.59 -8.68
CA PHE A 2 17.51 -12.04 -8.62
C PHE A 2 16.14 -12.48 -9.16
N PHE A 3 15.04 -11.89 -8.68
CA PHE A 3 13.69 -12.28 -9.11
C PHE A 3 13.45 -12.13 -10.60
N ALA A 4 13.85 -10.99 -11.19
CA ALA A 4 13.72 -10.77 -12.62
C ALA A 4 14.53 -11.80 -13.42
N THR A 5 15.81 -12.01 -13.06
CA THR A 5 16.66 -12.98 -13.75
C THR A 5 16.09 -14.40 -13.69
N GLN A 6 15.60 -14.86 -12.54
CA GLN A 6 15.00 -16.19 -12.42
C GLN A 6 13.67 -16.29 -13.19
N GLY A 7 12.85 -15.25 -13.15
CA GLY A 7 11.60 -15.19 -13.92
C GLY A 7 11.84 -15.30 -15.42
N TYR A 8 12.81 -14.55 -15.95
CA TYR A 8 13.17 -14.64 -17.37
C TYR A 8 13.74 -16.02 -17.74
N LYS A 9 14.65 -16.58 -16.94
CA LYS A 9 15.20 -17.93 -17.18
C LYS A 9 14.12 -18.99 -17.26
N PHE A 10 13.28 -19.09 -16.23
CA PHE A 10 12.44 -20.26 -16.05
C PHE A 10 11.00 -20.10 -16.54
N MET A 11 10.49 -18.87 -16.57
CA MET A 11 9.09 -18.63 -16.92
C MET A 11 8.93 -18.00 -18.31
N VAL A 12 9.87 -17.16 -18.73
CA VAL A 12 9.82 -16.54 -20.07
C VAL A 12 10.53 -17.43 -21.09
N TYR A 13 11.79 -17.78 -20.85
CA TYR A 13 12.62 -18.50 -21.81
C TYR A 13 12.59 -20.02 -21.63
N GLY A 14 12.36 -20.53 -20.42
CA GLY A 14 12.51 -21.95 -20.11
C GLY A 14 13.97 -22.44 -20.25
N ASP A 15 14.94 -21.53 -20.17
CA ASP A 15 16.36 -21.80 -20.30
C ASP A 15 17.13 -21.33 -19.05
N PRO A 16 17.64 -22.26 -18.20
CA PRO A 16 18.45 -21.90 -17.02
C PRO A 16 19.76 -21.17 -17.37
N LYS A 17 20.22 -21.29 -18.61
CA LYS A 17 21.47 -20.68 -19.10
C LYS A 17 21.28 -19.28 -19.67
N TRP A 18 20.05 -18.77 -19.82
CA TRP A 18 19.79 -17.41 -20.29
C TRP A 18 20.53 -16.36 -19.44
N ASP A 19 21.18 -15.39 -20.08
CA ASP A 19 21.96 -14.36 -19.40
C ASP A 19 21.22 -13.02 -19.39
N TYR A 20 21.03 -12.45 -18.21
CA TYR A 20 20.36 -11.15 -18.03
C TYR A 20 21.11 -10.00 -18.70
N GLN A 21 22.42 -10.16 -18.98
CA GLN A 21 23.18 -9.17 -19.72
C GLN A 21 22.75 -9.08 -21.19
N THR A 22 22.06 -10.09 -21.72
CA THR A 22 21.51 -10.09 -23.08
C THR A 22 20.10 -9.50 -23.16
N PHE A 23 19.57 -9.01 -22.03
CA PHE A 23 18.21 -8.47 -21.96
C PHE A 23 18.00 -7.30 -22.93
N ASN A 24 16.92 -7.37 -23.70
CA ASN A 24 16.49 -6.33 -24.62
C ASN A 24 15.03 -5.99 -24.34
N LEU A 25 14.78 -4.75 -23.91
CA LEU A 25 13.44 -4.31 -23.48
C LEU A 25 12.37 -4.47 -24.57
N GLU A 26 12.70 -4.16 -25.82
CA GLU A 26 11.74 -4.17 -26.95
C GLU A 26 11.30 -5.59 -27.34
N LYS A 27 12.16 -6.58 -27.08
CA LYS A 27 11.88 -7.99 -27.35
C LYS A 27 11.35 -8.73 -26.12
N ASP A 28 12.08 -8.61 -25.02
CA ASP A 28 11.87 -9.44 -23.83
C ASP A 28 10.67 -8.98 -23.00
N GLY A 29 10.40 -7.67 -22.99
CA GLY A 29 9.21 -7.11 -22.33
C GLY A 29 7.91 -7.67 -22.91
N PRO A 30 7.64 -7.50 -24.23
CA PRO A 30 6.46 -8.08 -24.86
C PRO A 30 6.36 -9.60 -24.73
N MET A 31 7.49 -10.31 -24.80
CA MET A 31 7.50 -11.77 -24.61
C MET A 31 7.10 -12.16 -23.18
N ALA A 32 7.60 -11.45 -22.17
CA ALA A 32 7.21 -11.67 -20.78
C ALA A 32 5.74 -11.34 -20.56
N ASP A 33 5.23 -10.25 -21.15
CA ASP A 33 3.82 -9.89 -21.09
C ASP A 33 2.94 -10.97 -21.72
N GLU A 34 3.24 -11.40 -22.95
CA GLU A 34 2.49 -12.45 -23.65
C GLU A 34 2.40 -13.74 -22.82
N LYS A 35 3.52 -14.18 -22.23
CA LYS A 35 3.60 -15.45 -21.52
C LYS A 35 3.08 -15.39 -20.09
N LEU A 36 3.32 -14.28 -19.38
CA LEU A 36 3.13 -14.21 -17.93
C LEU A 36 1.95 -13.32 -17.53
N ALA A 37 1.65 -12.25 -18.27
CA ALA A 37 0.60 -11.31 -17.87
C ALA A 37 -0.77 -11.96 -17.70
N PRO A 38 -1.24 -12.88 -18.58
CA PRO A 38 -2.54 -13.53 -18.41
C PRO A 38 -2.68 -14.34 -17.11
N HIS A 39 -1.56 -14.74 -16.52
CA HIS A 39 -1.53 -15.61 -15.36
C HIS A 39 -1.12 -14.89 -14.07
N LEU A 40 -0.24 -13.89 -14.17
CA LEU A 40 0.40 -13.26 -13.00
C LEU A 40 -0.02 -11.81 -12.78
N ASN A 41 -0.47 -11.08 -13.80
CA ASN A 41 -0.83 -9.69 -13.61
C ASN A 41 -2.14 -9.57 -12.84
N ALA A 42 -2.03 -9.16 -11.57
CA ALA A 42 -3.16 -8.87 -10.69
C ALA A 42 -3.66 -7.41 -10.87
N THR A 43 -3.87 -6.97 -12.12
CA THR A 43 -4.16 -5.57 -12.45
C THR A 43 -5.60 -5.30 -12.91
N ASN A 44 -6.49 -6.30 -12.89
CA ASN A 44 -7.90 -6.14 -13.27
C ASN A 44 -8.63 -5.17 -12.32
N PRO A 45 -9.08 -3.98 -12.79
CA PRO A 45 -9.73 -3.01 -11.91
C PRO A 45 -11.23 -3.28 -11.67
N ASP A 46 -11.84 -4.26 -12.36
CA ASP A 46 -13.27 -4.57 -12.19
C ASP A 46 -13.52 -5.42 -10.94
N LEU A 47 -13.66 -4.74 -9.80
CA LEU A 47 -13.96 -5.36 -8.51
C LEU A 47 -15.48 -5.46 -8.22
N LYS A 48 -16.36 -5.41 -9.23
CA LYS A 48 -17.82 -5.47 -9.02
C LYS A 48 -18.25 -6.71 -8.24
N ALA A 49 -17.74 -7.88 -8.62
CA ALA A 49 -18.12 -9.14 -7.96
C ALA A 49 -17.64 -9.20 -6.51
N PHE A 50 -16.44 -8.68 -6.23
CA PHE A 50 -15.90 -8.57 -4.88
C PHE A 50 -16.78 -7.66 -4.02
N HIS A 51 -17.11 -6.47 -4.52
CA HIS A 51 -17.99 -5.52 -3.85
C HIS A 51 -19.41 -6.08 -3.63
N ALA A 52 -19.97 -6.78 -4.62
CA ALA A 52 -21.31 -7.37 -4.52
C ALA A 52 -21.44 -8.42 -3.41
N ARG A 53 -20.33 -9.07 -3.02
CA ARG A 53 -20.26 -10.00 -1.88
C ARG A 53 -19.95 -9.31 -0.54
N GLY A 54 -19.97 -7.99 -0.49
CA GLY A 54 -19.66 -7.21 0.71
C GLY A 54 -18.16 -7.01 0.99
N GLY A 55 -17.29 -7.40 0.06
CA GLY A 55 -15.84 -7.33 0.25
C GLY A 55 -15.32 -5.91 0.50
N LYS A 56 -14.35 -5.79 1.41
CA LYS A 56 -13.62 -4.54 1.72
C LYS A 56 -12.14 -4.72 1.40
N LEU A 57 -11.54 -3.72 0.77
CA LEU A 57 -10.14 -3.74 0.36
C LEU A 57 -9.41 -2.53 0.94
N ILE A 58 -8.37 -2.79 1.73
CA ILE A 58 -7.40 -1.77 2.10
C ILE A 58 -6.09 -2.05 1.36
N LEU A 59 -5.60 -1.05 0.66
CA LEU A 59 -4.28 -1.02 0.06
C LEU A 59 -3.38 -0.10 0.90
N TYR A 60 -2.11 -0.42 1.00
CA TYR A 60 -1.10 0.51 1.49
C TYR A 60 0.17 0.38 0.65
N HIS A 61 0.98 1.44 0.64
CA HIS A 61 2.30 1.39 0.02
C HIS A 61 3.25 2.40 0.67
N GLY A 62 4.53 2.03 0.78
CA GLY A 62 5.56 2.93 1.27
C GLY A 62 6.07 3.89 0.19
N TRP A 63 6.18 5.18 0.51
CA TRP A 63 6.77 6.14 -0.44
C TRP A 63 8.26 5.93 -0.68
N ASN A 64 8.96 5.25 0.24
CA ASN A 64 10.38 4.94 0.15
C ASN A 64 10.62 3.47 -0.22
N ASP A 65 9.63 2.78 -0.79
CA ASP A 65 9.79 1.43 -1.30
C ASP A 65 10.78 1.43 -2.49
N ALA A 66 11.89 0.72 -2.32
CA ALA A 66 12.94 0.59 -3.34
C ALA A 66 12.80 -0.68 -4.18
N ALA A 67 11.91 -1.60 -3.80
CA ALA A 67 11.67 -2.85 -4.50
C ALA A 67 10.50 -2.73 -5.48
N LEU A 68 9.42 -2.05 -5.08
CA LEU A 68 8.22 -1.85 -5.89
C LEU A 68 7.89 -0.36 -5.98
N ALA A 69 7.54 0.11 -7.18
CA ALA A 69 7.21 1.51 -7.38
C ALA A 69 5.84 1.84 -6.75
N PRO A 70 5.74 2.80 -5.81
CA PRO A 70 4.46 3.18 -5.19
C PRO A 70 3.43 3.68 -6.19
N GLN A 71 3.89 4.26 -7.31
CA GLN A 71 3.03 4.72 -8.40
C GLN A 71 2.15 3.61 -8.98
N ASN A 72 2.62 2.34 -8.97
CA ASN A 72 1.84 1.22 -9.49
C ASN A 72 0.58 0.98 -8.66
N THR A 73 0.67 1.11 -7.33
CA THR A 73 -0.49 0.96 -6.44
C THR A 73 -1.46 2.13 -6.59
N ILE A 74 -0.94 3.35 -6.76
CA ILE A 74 -1.76 4.53 -7.06
C ILE A 74 -2.53 4.34 -8.38
N ASN A 75 -1.82 3.93 -9.44
CA ASN A 75 -2.42 3.69 -10.76
C ASN A 75 -3.52 2.63 -10.69
N TYR A 76 -3.30 1.52 -9.98
CA TYR A 76 -4.32 0.49 -9.80
C TYR A 76 -5.53 1.00 -9.02
N PHE A 77 -5.32 1.70 -7.90
CA PHE A 77 -6.40 2.28 -7.11
C PHE A 77 -7.24 3.26 -7.95
N GLN A 78 -6.60 4.13 -8.73
CA GLN A 78 -7.27 5.06 -9.63
C GLN A 78 -7.99 4.33 -10.79
N ALA A 79 -7.44 3.24 -11.31
CA ALA A 79 -8.09 2.42 -12.33
C ALA A 79 -9.38 1.77 -11.78
N VAL A 80 -9.38 1.31 -10.54
CA VAL A 80 -10.59 0.81 -9.85
C VAL A 80 -11.62 1.93 -9.70
N GLU A 81 -11.21 3.11 -9.26
CA GLU A 81 -12.10 4.28 -9.15
C GLU A 81 -12.69 4.67 -10.52
N ALA A 82 -11.89 4.68 -11.58
CA ALA A 82 -12.32 4.97 -12.94
C ALA A 82 -13.30 3.92 -13.48
N LYS A 83 -13.05 2.62 -13.20
CA LYS A 83 -13.89 1.51 -13.68
C LYS A 83 -15.25 1.43 -12.97
N LEU A 84 -15.30 1.77 -11.68
CA LEU A 84 -16.49 1.57 -10.84
C LEU A 84 -17.23 2.87 -10.49
N GLY A 85 -16.60 4.02 -10.73
CA GLY A 85 -17.02 5.32 -10.24
C GLY A 85 -16.52 5.58 -8.82
N GLN A 86 -15.97 6.78 -8.59
CA GLN A 86 -15.33 7.14 -7.32
C GLN A 86 -16.20 6.89 -6.10
N ARG A 87 -17.49 7.27 -6.14
CA ARG A 87 -18.41 7.09 -5.00
C ARG A 87 -18.55 5.61 -4.61
N LYS A 88 -18.67 4.73 -5.62
CA LYS A 88 -18.79 3.30 -5.39
C LYS A 88 -17.48 2.71 -4.88
N ALA A 89 -16.36 3.01 -5.54
CA ALA A 89 -15.04 2.56 -5.12
C ALA A 89 -14.74 2.96 -3.67
N LYS A 90 -14.92 4.23 -3.31
CA LYS A 90 -14.75 4.74 -1.93
C LYS A 90 -15.68 4.08 -0.91
N GLY A 91 -16.73 3.37 -1.31
CA GLY A 91 -17.58 2.60 -0.38
C GLY A 91 -16.93 1.31 0.13
N PHE A 92 -15.91 0.80 -0.55
CA PHE A 92 -15.30 -0.49 -0.22
C PHE A 92 -13.78 -0.57 -0.42
N THR A 93 -13.15 0.46 -0.99
CA THR A 93 -11.70 0.56 -1.11
C THR A 93 -11.12 1.72 -0.29
N ARG A 94 -9.94 1.51 0.28
CA ARG A 94 -9.08 2.56 0.86
C ARG A 94 -7.65 2.34 0.39
N LEU A 95 -6.92 3.43 0.17
CA LEU A 95 -5.48 3.41 -0.08
C LEU A 95 -4.79 4.33 0.94
N TYR A 96 -3.78 3.81 1.64
CA TYR A 96 -2.95 4.57 2.57
C TYR A 96 -1.50 4.61 2.07
N MET A 97 -1.03 5.80 1.69
CA MET A 97 0.36 5.98 1.27
C MET A 97 1.19 6.42 2.48
N ALA A 98 2.21 5.63 2.85
CA ALA A 98 2.98 5.79 4.08
C ALA A 98 4.33 6.51 3.84
N PRO A 99 4.49 7.77 4.26
CA PRO A 99 5.74 8.51 4.07
C PRO A 99 6.88 7.92 4.91
N GLY A 100 8.04 7.69 4.30
CA GLY A 100 9.20 7.13 4.98
C GLY A 100 9.11 5.64 5.30
N LEU A 101 8.07 4.94 4.87
CA LEU A 101 8.01 3.48 4.89
C LEU A 101 8.75 2.92 3.66
N GLN A 102 9.57 1.91 3.86
CA GLN A 102 10.27 1.18 2.80
C GLN A 102 9.40 0.01 2.29
N HIS A 103 10.03 -1.05 1.77
CA HIS A 103 9.33 -2.23 1.27
C HIS A 103 8.65 -2.99 2.42
N CYS A 104 7.32 -2.92 2.46
CA CYS A 104 6.42 -3.50 3.47
C CYS A 104 6.56 -2.93 4.90
N THR A 105 7.78 -2.76 5.40
CA THR A 105 8.13 -2.29 6.75
C THR A 105 9.36 -1.37 6.70
N GLY A 106 9.97 -1.06 7.85
CA GLY A 106 11.24 -0.34 7.88
C GLY A 106 11.15 1.13 7.49
N GLY A 107 12.30 1.76 7.25
CA GLY A 107 12.41 3.15 6.86
C GLY A 107 12.37 4.20 7.99
N PRO A 108 12.65 5.48 7.65
CA PRO A 108 12.74 6.57 8.61
C PRO A 108 11.39 7.06 9.14
N GLY A 109 10.28 6.77 8.46
CA GLY A 109 8.94 7.21 8.84
C GLY A 109 8.26 6.30 9.86
N PRO A 110 7.10 6.71 10.41
CA PRO A 110 6.25 5.83 11.19
C PRO A 110 5.82 4.61 10.38
N ASN A 111 6.26 3.43 10.79
CA ASN A 111 6.23 2.20 10.01
C ASN A 111 5.54 1.03 10.72
N TRP A 112 4.88 1.28 11.85
CA TRP A 112 4.05 0.32 12.57
C TRP A 112 2.60 0.76 12.50
N PHE A 113 1.76 0.00 11.80
CA PHE A 113 0.33 0.26 11.70
C PHE A 113 -0.47 -1.02 11.38
N GLY A 114 -0.03 -2.18 11.91
CA GLY A 114 -0.76 -3.44 11.76
C GLY A 114 -0.69 -4.12 10.39
N GLN A 115 0.32 -3.78 9.58
CA GLN A 115 0.41 -4.22 8.18
C GLN A 115 1.14 -5.56 7.97
N VAL A 116 1.80 -6.09 9.01
CA VAL A 116 2.48 -7.41 8.95
C VAL A 116 2.09 -8.29 10.14
N VAL A 117 2.08 -7.73 11.34
CA VAL A 117 1.72 -8.42 12.58
C VAL A 117 0.77 -7.51 13.36
N THR A 118 -0.34 -8.08 13.82
CA THR A 118 -1.30 -7.44 14.70
C THR A 118 -0.94 -7.76 16.15
N PRO A 119 -0.65 -6.76 16.99
CA PRO A 119 -0.46 -6.97 18.42
C PRO A 119 -1.72 -7.50 19.10
N GLU A 120 -1.56 -8.25 20.20
CA GLU A 120 -2.67 -8.84 20.97
C GLU A 120 -3.71 -7.80 21.47
N GLN A 121 -3.29 -6.54 21.64
CA GLN A 121 -4.13 -5.43 22.12
C GLN A 121 -4.24 -4.31 21.07
N ALA A 122 -4.29 -4.68 19.80
CA ALA A 122 -4.45 -3.72 18.70
C ALA A 122 -5.83 -3.05 18.71
N ASP A 123 -5.86 -1.76 18.38
CA ASP A 123 -7.10 -1.03 18.12
C ASP A 123 -7.21 -0.66 16.63
N ALA A 124 -8.45 -0.49 16.17
CA ALA A 124 -8.76 -0.19 14.76
C ALA A 124 -8.24 1.17 14.27
N GLN A 125 -7.75 2.06 15.14
CA GLN A 125 -7.15 3.33 14.73
C GLN A 125 -5.64 3.19 14.49
N HIS A 126 -4.97 2.21 15.10
CA HIS A 126 -3.52 1.99 14.98
C HIS A 126 -3.14 0.72 14.23
N ASP A 127 -4.10 -0.12 13.86
CA ASP A 127 -3.86 -1.42 13.21
C ASP A 127 -4.76 -1.61 11.98
N LEU A 128 -4.15 -1.85 10.83
CA LEU A 128 -4.85 -2.06 9.56
C LEU A 128 -5.73 -3.31 9.55
N THR A 129 -5.31 -4.38 10.21
CA THR A 129 -6.05 -5.64 10.25
C THR A 129 -7.30 -5.46 11.11
N THR A 130 -7.14 -4.90 12.32
CA THR A 130 -8.28 -4.59 13.19
C THR A 130 -9.21 -3.54 12.58
N ALA A 131 -8.67 -2.58 11.82
CA ALA A 131 -9.47 -1.63 11.05
C ALA A 131 -10.29 -2.30 9.94
N LEU A 132 -9.71 -3.27 9.24
CA LEU A 132 -10.39 -4.04 8.20
C LEU A 132 -11.50 -4.90 8.80
N GLU A 133 -11.23 -5.61 9.90
CA GLU A 133 -12.22 -6.39 10.65
C GLU A 133 -13.41 -5.52 11.05
N ARG A 134 -13.15 -4.39 11.72
CA ARG A 134 -14.20 -3.43 12.09
C ARG A 134 -14.99 -2.96 10.88
N TRP A 135 -14.34 -2.69 9.74
CA TRP A 135 -15.03 -2.25 8.54
C TRP A 135 -15.94 -3.33 7.96
N VAL A 136 -15.48 -4.58 7.94
CA VAL A 136 -16.26 -5.73 7.46
C VAL A 136 -17.45 -6.00 8.38
N GLU A 137 -17.23 -6.03 9.69
CA GLU A 137 -18.24 -6.48 10.66
C GLU A 137 -19.25 -5.40 11.04
N THR A 138 -18.81 -4.14 11.12
CA THR A 138 -19.64 -3.02 11.63
C THR A 138 -19.95 -1.97 10.57
N GLY A 139 -19.39 -2.09 9.37
CA GLY A 139 -19.57 -1.13 8.28
C GLY A 139 -18.81 0.19 8.46
N VAL A 140 -18.01 0.35 9.53
CA VAL A 140 -17.27 1.58 9.80
C VAL A 140 -15.92 1.56 9.06
N ALA A 141 -15.84 2.28 7.95
CA ALA A 141 -14.60 2.43 7.19
C ALA A 141 -13.54 3.23 7.98
N PRO A 142 -12.26 2.85 7.92
CA PRO A 142 -11.20 3.64 8.54
C PRO A 142 -11.09 5.02 7.87
N ALA A 143 -11.15 6.07 8.69
CA ALA A 143 -11.01 7.45 8.25
C ALA A 143 -9.53 7.87 8.17
N GLU A 144 -8.70 7.36 9.06
CA GLU A 144 -7.25 7.48 9.09
C GLU A 144 -6.69 6.28 9.86
N ILE A 145 -5.40 6.00 9.69
CA ILE A 145 -4.69 4.97 10.46
C ILE A 145 -3.46 5.61 11.08
N ILE A 146 -3.32 5.60 12.40
CA ILE A 146 -2.20 6.20 13.09
C ILE A 146 -1.00 5.24 13.00
N ALA A 147 -0.02 5.64 12.21
CA ALA A 147 1.25 4.95 12.12
C ALA A 147 2.22 5.42 13.20
N THR A 148 2.99 4.47 13.72
CA THR A 148 3.90 4.65 14.85
C THR A 148 5.35 4.41 14.42
N LYS A 149 6.25 5.31 14.84
CA LYS A 149 7.69 5.12 14.82
C LYS A 149 8.14 4.79 16.24
N ARG A 150 8.87 3.71 16.37
CA ARG A 150 9.55 3.33 17.61
C ARG A 150 11.05 3.63 17.53
N GLN A 151 11.67 3.80 18.68
CA GLN A 151 13.11 4.09 18.79
C GLN A 151 13.96 2.96 18.20
N THR A 152 13.50 1.72 18.36
CA THR A 152 14.08 0.51 17.76
C THR A 152 12.98 -0.29 17.04
N ASN A 153 13.35 -1.33 16.28
CA ASN A 153 12.41 -2.22 15.60
C ASN A 153 11.75 -3.25 16.55
N ASP A 154 11.64 -2.95 17.84
CA ASP A 154 10.96 -3.77 18.84
C ASP A 154 9.59 -3.16 19.15
N ALA A 155 8.54 -3.98 19.17
CA ALA A 155 7.17 -3.58 19.52
C ALA A 155 7.07 -2.97 20.94
N LYS A 156 7.98 -3.33 21.85
CA LYS A 156 8.04 -2.81 23.22
C LYS A 156 8.85 -1.52 23.35
N SER A 157 9.53 -1.12 22.29
CA SER A 157 10.37 0.08 22.27
C SER A 157 9.54 1.36 22.36
N LEU A 158 10.16 2.42 22.90
CA LEU A 158 9.54 3.73 23.09
C LEU A 158 9.00 4.26 21.76
N VAL A 159 7.77 4.77 21.78
CA VAL A 159 7.19 5.51 20.67
C VAL A 159 7.86 6.88 20.60
N VAL A 160 8.48 7.19 19.46
CA VAL A 160 9.18 8.47 19.25
C VAL A 160 8.43 9.41 18.32
N ARG A 161 7.49 8.89 17.51
CA ARG A 161 6.64 9.69 16.62
C ARG A 161 5.41 8.92 16.20
N THR A 162 4.29 9.61 16.07
CA THR A 162 3.07 9.11 15.44
C THR A 162 2.61 10.05 14.33
N ARG A 163 2.00 9.51 13.26
CA ARG A 163 1.36 10.29 12.19
C ARG A 163 0.12 9.60 11.66
N PRO A 164 -0.96 10.34 11.32
CA PRO A 164 -2.09 9.74 10.62
C PRO A 164 -1.69 9.45 9.17
N LEU A 165 -1.92 8.21 8.73
CA LEU A 165 -2.00 7.82 7.34
C LEU A 165 -3.39 8.19 6.83
N CYS A 166 -3.42 9.05 5.83
CA CYS A 166 -4.65 9.60 5.28
C CYS A 166 -5.14 8.76 4.08
N PRO A 167 -6.46 8.61 3.89
CA PRO A 167 -7.01 8.00 2.70
C PRO A 167 -6.60 8.81 1.46
N TYR A 168 -5.91 8.16 0.53
CA TYR A 168 -5.47 8.78 -0.71
C TYR A 168 -6.67 9.40 -1.47
N PRO A 169 -6.55 10.63 -2.03
CA PRO A 169 -5.32 11.42 -2.19
C PRO A 169 -5.01 12.39 -1.03
N GLN A 170 -5.69 12.29 0.11
CA GLN A 170 -5.44 13.17 1.25
C GLN A 170 -4.02 12.98 1.80
N VAL A 171 -3.50 14.03 2.43
CA VAL A 171 -2.19 14.06 3.08
C VAL A 171 -2.31 14.60 4.49
N ALA A 172 -1.44 14.14 5.40
CA ALA A 172 -1.37 14.65 6.75
C ALA A 172 -0.75 16.05 6.76
N ARG A 173 -1.48 17.04 7.28
CA ARG A 173 -1.00 18.42 7.44
C ARG A 173 -0.96 18.80 8.90
N TYR A 174 0.15 19.38 9.33
CA TYR A 174 0.31 19.90 10.69
C TYR A 174 -0.68 21.04 10.93
N LYS A 175 -1.34 21.04 12.09
CA LYS A 175 -2.33 22.05 12.49
C LYS A 175 -1.69 23.39 12.90
N GLY A 176 -0.35 23.43 13.03
CA GLY A 176 0.40 24.64 13.38
C GLY A 176 0.68 24.81 14.88
N LYS A 177 0.15 23.94 15.73
CA LYS A 177 0.34 23.97 17.20
C LYS A 177 0.52 22.54 17.75
N GLY A 178 1.31 22.40 18.81
CA GLY A 178 1.61 21.14 19.48
C GLY A 178 2.94 20.51 19.05
N SER A 179 3.22 19.30 19.51
CA SER A 179 4.40 18.55 19.05
C SER A 179 4.18 18.01 17.63
N THR A 180 5.20 18.07 16.78
CA THR A 180 5.17 17.40 15.47
C THR A 180 5.37 15.89 15.58
N ASP A 181 5.68 15.37 16.76
CA ASP A 181 5.82 13.93 17.02
C ASP A 181 4.48 13.25 17.38
N GLU A 182 3.41 14.03 17.50
CA GLU A 182 2.09 13.53 17.90
C GLU A 182 1.08 13.64 16.75
N ALA A 183 0.43 12.51 16.42
CA ALA A 183 -0.58 12.43 15.37
C ALA A 183 -1.77 13.37 15.60
N ALA A 184 -2.16 13.62 16.85
CA ALA A 184 -3.28 14.49 17.22
C ALA A 184 -3.11 15.93 16.69
N ASN A 185 -1.86 16.37 16.47
CA ASN A 185 -1.54 17.70 15.96
C ASN A 185 -1.55 17.77 14.41
N PHE A 186 -2.01 16.71 13.75
CA PHE A 186 -2.18 16.62 12.29
C PHE A 186 -3.65 16.45 11.93
N ALA A 187 -3.99 16.79 10.68
CA ALA A 187 -5.28 16.48 10.08
C ALA A 187 -5.08 16.00 8.64
N CYS A 188 -5.90 15.04 8.23
CA CYS A 188 -6.00 14.65 6.83
C CYS A 188 -6.71 15.73 6.03
N VAL A 189 -6.04 16.25 5.00
CA VAL A 189 -6.58 17.28 4.12
C VAL A 189 -6.30 16.92 2.67
N ASN A 190 -7.15 17.40 1.77
CA ASN A 190 -6.83 17.33 0.35
C ASN A 190 -5.55 18.16 0.09
N PRO A 191 -4.57 17.63 -0.66
CA PRO A 191 -3.43 18.44 -1.09
C PRO A 191 -3.95 19.66 -1.86
N LYS A 192 -3.30 20.82 -1.69
CA LYS A 192 -3.65 22.02 -2.46
C LYS A 192 -3.40 21.67 -3.94
N GLY A 193 -4.44 21.77 -4.76
CA GLY A 193 -4.34 21.51 -6.19
C GLY A 193 -3.28 22.41 -6.84
N LYS A 194 -2.59 21.87 -7.84
CA LYS A 194 -2.09 22.67 -8.95
C LYS A 194 -3.25 22.94 -9.89
#